data_AF-A0A945VY52-F1
#
_entry.id   AF-A0A945VY52-F1
#
_cell.length_a   1.000
_cell.length_b   1.000
_cell.length_c   1.000
_cell.angle_alpha   90.00
_cell.angle_beta   90.00
_cell.angle_gamma   90.00
#
_symmetry.space_group_name_H-M   'P 1'
#
loop_
_entity.id
_entity.type
_entity.pdbx_description
1 polymer ?
#
loop_
_entity_poly.entity_id
_entity_poly.type
_entity_poly.pdbx_seq_one_letter_code
_entity_poly.pdbx_strand_id
1 'polypeptide(L)' 'MDKPRKGTLALCGLKCLGLITKDEPKEITYEDGNKGVAYVGIHLTDKITDIGNPWSSRNPIIVGHIDDIGERNED' A
#
# COMPACT_ATOMS: atom_id res chain seq x y z
N MET A 1 1.28 13.95 10.69
CA MET A 1 1.59 12.89 9.72
C MET A 1 0.27 12.42 9.18
N ASP A 2 0.12 12.34 7.86
CA ASP A 2 -1.10 11.82 7.26
C ASP A 2 -1.31 10.36 7.66
N LYS A 3 -2.55 10.00 7.93
CA LYS A 3 -2.94 8.60 8.15
C LYS A 3 -3.07 7.92 6.79
N PRO A 4 -2.57 6.69 6.59
CA PRO A 4 -2.81 5.98 5.35
C PRO A 4 -4.31 5.81 5.11
N ARG A 5 -4.75 6.08 3.87
CA ARG A 5 -6.13 6.00 3.39
C ARG A 5 -6.18 5.40 1.97
N LYS A 6 -7.37 5.11 1.45
CA LYS A 6 -7.51 4.67 0.05
C LYS A 6 -6.89 5.71 -0.89
N GLY A 7 -6.05 5.26 -1.82
CA GLY A 7 -5.31 6.14 -2.74
C GLY A 7 -3.88 6.46 -2.29
N THR A 8 -3.51 6.10 -1.06
CA THR A 8 -2.16 6.31 -0.54
C THR A 8 -1.17 5.36 -1.21
N LEU A 9 -0.05 5.90 -1.69
CA LEU A 9 1.13 5.16 -2.10
C LEU A 9 2.04 4.96 -0.89
N ALA A 10 2.40 3.71 -0.60
CA ALA A 10 3.20 3.40 0.58
C ALA A 10 4.15 2.21 0.38
N LEU A 11 5.23 2.20 1.16
CA LEU A 11 6.16 1.08 1.24
C LEU A 11 5.79 0.15 2.40
N CYS A 12 5.85 -1.16 2.15
CA CYS A 12 5.78 -2.17 3.21
C CYS A 12 7.15 -2.39 3.87
N GLY A 13 7.22 -3.25 4.88
CA GLY A 13 8.48 -3.60 5.58
C GLY A 13 9.56 -4.19 4.67
N LEU A 14 9.18 -4.74 3.51
CA LEU A 14 10.09 -5.25 2.48
C LEU A 14 10.44 -4.20 1.40
N LYS A 15 10.14 -2.92 1.63
CA LYS A 15 10.38 -1.81 0.70
C LYS A 15 9.73 -2.00 -0.69
N CYS A 16 8.62 -2.74 -0.74
CA CYS A 16 7.80 -2.90 -1.93
C CYS A 16 6.70 -1.83 -1.94
N LEU A 17 6.58 -1.13 -3.06
CA LEU A 17 5.56 -0.08 -3.23
C LEU A 17 4.20 -0.72 -3.47
N GLY A 18 3.19 -0.18 -2.80
CA GLY A 18 1.80 -0.57 -3.00
C GLY A 18 0.85 0.62 -2.98
N LEU A 19 -0.32 0.42 -3.59
CA LEU A 19 -1.45 1.34 -3.53
C LEU A 19 -2.47 0.82 -2.54
N ILE A 20 -2.74 1.59 -1.48
CA ILE A 20 -3.77 1.26 -0.48
C ILE A 20 -5.16 1.40 -1.11
N THR A 21 -6.01 0.38 -0.95
CA THR A 21 -7.34 0.31 -1.59
C THR A 21 -8.50 0.46 -0.61
N LYS A 22 -8.22 0.60 0.68
CA LYS A 22 -9.21 0.78 1.77
C LYS A 22 -8.77 1.90 2.71
N ASP A 23 -9.72 2.64 3.26
CA ASP A 23 -9.43 3.78 4.15
C ASP A 23 -8.92 3.36 5.53
N GLU A 24 -9.25 2.15 5.96
CA GLU A 24 -8.92 1.63 7.27
C GLU A 24 -8.21 0.27 7.17
N PRO A 25 -7.31 -0.04 8.12
CA PRO A 25 -6.71 -1.37 8.19
C PRO A 25 -7.76 -2.40 8.58
N LYS A 26 -7.58 -3.65 8.15
CA LYS A 26 -8.48 -4.76 8.46
C LYS A 26 -7.71 -5.97 8.95
N GLU A 27 -8.42 -6.88 9.63
CA GLU A 27 -7.87 -8.21 9.92
C GLU A 27 -7.62 -8.97 8.61
N ILE A 28 -6.43 -9.52 8.48
CA ILE A 28 -6.04 -10.44 7.41
C ILE A 28 -5.41 -11.70 8.01
N THR A 29 -5.49 -12.79 7.26
CA THR A 29 -4.74 -14.03 7.52
C THR A 29 -3.58 -14.08 6.54
N TYR A 30 -2.36 -14.19 7.06
CA TYR A 30 -1.14 -14.40 6.27
C TYR A 30 -1.03 -15.86 5.83
N GLU A 31 -0.15 -16.14 4.87
CA GLU A 31 0.04 -17.50 4.31
C GLU A 31 0.50 -18.53 5.36
N ASP A 32 1.19 -18.07 6.40
CA ASP A 32 1.61 -18.89 7.55
C ASP A 32 0.45 -19.21 8.53
N GLY A 33 -0.77 -18.74 8.25
CA GLY A 33 -1.95 -18.89 9.09
C GLY A 33 -2.06 -17.87 10.21
N ASN A 34 -1.04 -17.01 10.42
CA ASN A 34 -1.11 -15.96 11.42
C ASN A 34 -2.10 -14.88 11.01
N LYS A 35 -2.76 -14.27 12.00
CA LYS A 35 -3.65 -13.14 11.78
C LYS A 35 -3.01 -11.82 12.19
N GLY A 36 -3.37 -10.74 11.52
CA GLY A 36 -2.97 -9.41 11.93
C GLY A 36 -3.83 -8.32 11.31
N VAL A 37 -3.85 -7.15 11.97
CA VAL A 37 -4.50 -5.94 11.45
C VAL A 37 -3.50 -5.20 10.58
N ALA A 38 -3.83 -4.99 9.31
CA ALA A 38 -2.96 -4.33 8.34
C ALA A 38 -3.74 -3.49 7.34
N TYR A 39 -3.09 -2.46 6.80
CA TYR A 39 -3.55 -1.83 5.57
C TYR A 39 -3.38 -2.80 4.41
N VAL A 40 -4.33 -2.76 3.48
CA VAL A 40 -4.35 -3.64 2.31
C VAL A 40 -4.40 -2.85 1.03
N GLY A 41 -3.85 -3.43 -0.02
CA GLY A 41 -3.66 -2.76 -1.29
C GLY A 41 -3.28 -3.73 -2.40
N ILE A 42 -2.68 -3.17 -3.44
CA ILE A 42 -2.09 -3.91 -4.55
C ILE A 42 -0.62 -3.55 -4.69
N HIS A 43 0.21 -4.52 -5.09
CA HIS A 43 1.63 -4.29 -5.40
C HIS A 43 1.77 -3.45 -6.67
N LEU A 44 2.68 -2.48 -6.65
CA LEU A 44 3.06 -1.65 -7.79
C LEU A 44 4.50 -1.91 -8.26
N THR A 45 5.16 -2.94 -7.72
CA THR A 45 6.52 -3.36 -8.09
C THR A 45 6.58 -4.88 -8.14
N ASP A 46 7.40 -5.41 -9.04
CA ASP A 46 7.63 -6.84 -9.30
C ASP A 46 8.75 -7.48 -8.45
N LYS A 47 9.17 -6.82 -7.36
CA LYS A 47 10.35 -7.23 -6.57
C LYS A 47 10.22 -8.58 -5.85
N ILE A 48 9.01 -8.89 -5.38
CA ILE A 48 8.75 -10.10 -4.57
C ILE A 48 7.52 -10.89 -5.05
N THR A 49 6.72 -10.30 -5.93
CA THR A 49 5.48 -10.84 -6.48
C THR A 49 5.07 -9.99 -7.69
N ASP A 50 4.15 -10.48 -8.52
CA ASP A 50 3.69 -9.73 -9.70
C ASP A 50 2.95 -8.43 -9.34
N ILE A 51 3.06 -7.44 -10.22
CA ILE A 51 2.28 -6.20 -10.11
C ILE A 51 0.78 -6.54 -10.14
N GLY A 52 0.02 -5.90 -9.25
CA GLY A 52 -1.41 -6.14 -9.09
C GLY A 52 -1.76 -7.20 -8.02
N ASN A 53 -0.79 -8.02 -7.58
CA ASN A 53 -1.02 -8.98 -6.50
C ASN A 53 -1.31 -8.28 -5.16
N PRO A 54 -1.96 -8.98 -4.21
CA PRO A 54 -2.33 -8.40 -2.92
C PRO A 54 -1.12 -7.86 -2.15
N TRP A 55 -1.22 -6.62 -1.70
CA TRP A 55 -0.22 -5.97 -0.85
C TRP A 55 -0.80 -5.75 0.54
N SER A 56 0.04 -5.85 1.57
CA SER A 56 -0.34 -5.43 2.92
C SER A 56 0.81 -4.87 3.73
N SER A 57 0.50 -4.02 4.71
CA SER A 57 1.48 -3.53 5.68
C SER A 57 0.80 -3.16 7.00
N ARG A 58 1.41 -3.59 8.12
CA ARG A 58 0.99 -3.18 9.47
C ARG A 58 1.38 -1.73 9.78
N ASN A 59 2.57 -1.32 9.33
CA ASN A 59 3.13 0.01 9.54
C ASN A 59 3.65 0.55 8.19
N PRO A 60 2.76 0.99 7.29
CA PRO A 60 3.16 1.51 5.99
C PRO A 60 3.97 2.82 6.11
N ILE A 61 5.02 2.97 5.31
CA ILE A 61 5.72 4.25 5.14
C ILE A 61 5.07 4.97 3.97
N ILE A 62 4.41 6.10 4.24
CA ILE A 62 3.72 6.89 3.22
C ILE A 62 4.75 7.55 2.29
N VAL A 63 4.50 7.43 0.98
CA VAL A 63 5.31 8.05 -0.09
C VAL A 63 4.57 9.23 -0.72
N GLY A 64 3.24 9.16 -0.80
CA GLY A 64 2.38 10.22 -1.34
C GLY A 64 0.96 9.73 -1.56
N HIS A 65 0.12 10.57 -2.16
CA HIS A 65 -1.24 10.21 -2.52
C HIS A 65 -1.46 10.29 -4.04
N ILE A 66 -2.28 9.41 -4.61
CA ILE A 66 -2.53 9.41 -6.06
C ILE A 66 -3.20 10.71 -6.55
N ASP A 67 -3.97 11.36 -5.68
CA ASP A 67 -4.59 12.66 -5.95
C ASP A 67 -3.53 13.74 -6.27
N ASP A 68 -2.30 13.57 -5.78
CA ASP A 68 -1.20 14.53 -5.98
C ASP A 68 -0.47 14.32 -7.33
N ILE A 69 -0.77 13.23 -8.06
CA ILE A 69 -0.02 12.82 -9.27
C ILE A 69 -0.51 13.51 -10.56
N GLY A 70 -1.58 14.31 -10.48
CA GLY A 70 -2.17 15.01 -11.63
C GLY A 70 -1.76 16.48 -11.83
N GLU A 71 -1.07 17.11 -10.88
CA GLU A 71 -0.75 18.55 -10.95
C GLU A 71 0.60 18.86 -11.63
N ARG A 72 1.15 17.95 -12.45
CA ARG A 72 2.28 18.31 -13.33
C ARG A 72 1.75 19.06 -14.53
N ASN A 73 1.90 20.39 -14.51
CA ASN A 73 1.77 21.22 -15.70
C ASN A 73 2.70 20.67 -16.78
N GLU A 74 2.15 20.42 -17.96
CA GLU A 74 2.93 20.21 -19.18
C GLU A 74 3.61 21.55 -19.52
N ASP A 75 4.93 21.61 -19.40
CA ASP A 75 5.77 22.68 -19.99
C ASP A 75 6.06 22.37 -21.47
#